data_AF-A0A258EUE5-F1
#
_entry.id   AF-A0A258EUE5-F1
#
_cell.length_a   1.000
_cell.length_b   1.000
_cell.length_c   1.000
_cell.angle_alpha   90.00
_cell.angle_beta   90.00
_cell.angle_gamma   90.00
#
_symmetry.space_group_name_H-M   'P 1'
#
loop_
_entity.id
_entity.type
_entity.pdbx_description
1 polymer ?
#
loop_
_entity_poly.entity_id
_entity_poly.type
_entity_poly.pdbx_seq_one_letter_code
_entity_poly.pdbx_strand_id
1 'polypeptide(L)' 'MPAPVPDADRRTRRWLALVVFALLTFLPAFASLPVTDRDEARFTQASRQMVESGDLIDIRFQDEARHKKPIGI' A
#
# COMPACT_ATOMS: atom_id res chain seq x y z
N MET A 1 43.10 -12.97 18.70
CA MET A 1 42.42 -13.40 17.45
C MET A 1 40.92 -13.24 17.65
N PRO A 2 40.19 -12.44 16.85
CA PRO A 2 38.74 -12.42 16.92
C PRO A 2 38.17 -13.73 16.36
N ALA A 3 37.20 -14.32 17.05
CA ALA A 3 36.54 -15.56 16.65
C ALA A 3 35.76 -15.37 15.32
N PRO A 4 35.65 -16.40 14.47
CA PRO A 4 34.83 -16.33 13.27
C PRO A 4 33.38 -16.09 13.68
N VAL A 5 32.73 -15.06 13.11
CA VAL A 5 31.31 -14.73 13.39
C VAL A 5 30.43 -15.78 12.71
N PRO A 6 29.86 -16.77 13.42
CA PRO A 6 29.13 -17.84 12.77
C PRO A 6 27.71 -17.38 12.44
N ASP A 7 27.19 -17.91 11.34
CA ASP A 7 25.77 -17.97 10.97
C ASP A 7 24.98 -16.68 10.75
N ALA A 8 25.59 -15.50 10.87
CA ALA A 8 24.93 -14.23 10.54
C ALA A 8 24.39 -14.24 9.10
N ASP A 9 25.18 -14.74 8.14
CA ASP A 9 24.80 -14.88 6.74
C ASP A 9 23.62 -15.84 6.54
N ARG A 10 23.66 -17.01 7.19
CA ARG A 10 22.57 -18.01 7.14
C ARG A 10 21.27 -17.47 7.74
N ARG A 11 21.36 -16.68 8.82
CA ARG A 11 20.22 -16.02 9.44
C ARG A 11 19.63 -14.93 8.54
N THR A 12 20.46 -14.07 7.97
CA THR A 12 20.04 -13.03 7.02
C THR A 12 19.36 -13.63 5.80
N ARG A 13 19.93 -14.70 5.23
CA ARG A 13 19.32 -15.40 4.08
C ARG A 13 17.96 -16.00 4.41
N ARG A 14 17.77 -16.52 5.62
CA ARG A 14 16.45 -17.01 6.09
C ARG A 14 15.43 -15.88 6.21
N TRP A 15 15.82 -14.75 6.79
CA TRP A 15 14.94 -13.58 6.88
C TRP A 15 14.58 -13.01 5.51
N LEU A 16 15.56 -12.91 4.60
CA LEU A 16 15.30 -12.50 3.22
C LEU A 16 14.34 -13.45 2.52
N ALA A 17 14.51 -14.76 2.68
CA ALA A 17 13.59 -15.75 2.13
C ALA A 17 12.16 -15.58 2.68
N LEU A 18 12.00 -15.29 3.98
CA LEU A 18 10.69 -15.01 4.58
C LEU A 18 10.07 -13.72 4.05
N VAL A 19 10.85 -12.64 3.93
CA VAL A 19 10.37 -11.37 3.36
C VAL A 19 9.94 -11.56 1.91
N VAL A 20 10.75 -12.23 1.10
CA VAL A 20 10.43 -12.52 -0.30
C VAL A 20 9.17 -13.39 -0.40
N PHE A 21 9.08 -14.45 0.41
CA PHE A 21 7.89 -15.29 0.45
C PHE A 21 6.63 -14.49 0.83
N ALA A 22 6.71 -13.67 1.89
CA ALA A 22 5.61 -12.81 2.30
C ALA A 22 5.21 -11.83 1.19
N LEU A 23 6.18 -11.19 0.52
CA LEU A 23 5.88 -10.29 -0.59
C LEU A 23 5.20 -11.03 -1.74
N LEU A 24 5.69 -12.21 -2.12
CA LEU A 24 5.10 -13.01 -3.20
C LEU A 24 3.66 -13.46 -2.89
N THR A 25 3.33 -13.69 -1.62
CA THR A 25 1.96 -14.07 -1.22
C THR A 25 1.04 -12.88 -1.04
N PHE A 26 1.53 -11.78 -0.46
CA PHE A 26 0.69 -10.63 -0.09
C PHE A 26 0.52 -9.61 -1.22
N LEU A 27 1.54 -9.36 -2.07
CA LEU A 27 1.43 -8.41 -3.18
C LEU A 27 0.29 -8.74 -4.16
N PRO A 28 0.17 -9.97 -4.69
CA PRO A 28 -0.92 -10.29 -5.61
C PRO A 28 -2.28 -10.28 -4.91
N ALA A 29 -2.33 -10.53 -3.59
CA ALA A 29 -3.57 -10.45 -2.82
C ALA A 29 -4.15 -9.02 -2.83
N PHE A 30 -3.32 -7.98 -2.75
CA PHE A 30 -3.81 -6.58 -2.83
C PHE A 30 -4.51 -6.25 -4.15
N ALA A 31 -4.05 -6.81 -5.27
CA ALA A 31 -4.65 -6.56 -6.59
C ALA A 31 -5.85 -7.47 -6.89
N SER A 32 -5.95 -8.62 -6.21
CA SER A 32 -6.96 -9.65 -6.50
C SER A 32 -8.18 -9.55 -5.59
N LEU A 33 -8.08 -8.81 -4.49
CA LEU A 33 -9.21 -8.60 -3.59
C LEU A 33 -10.22 -7.66 -4.25
N PRO A 34 -11.50 -8.08 -4.39
CA PRO A 34 -12.53 -7.19 -4.88
C PRO A 34 -12.73 -6.06 -3.87
N VAL A 35 -13.15 -4.90 -4.37
CA VAL A 35 -13.62 -3.77 -3.55
C VAL A 35 -14.68 -4.30 -2.59
N THR A 36 -14.32 -4.38 -1.31
CA THR A 36 -15.11 -5.06 -0.28
C THR A 36 -16.10 -4.08 0.36
N ASP A 37 -15.82 -2.77 0.29
CA ASP A 37 -16.69 -1.72 0.82
C ASP A 37 -16.97 -0.62 -0.22
N ARG A 38 -18.19 -0.06 -0.17
CA ARG A 38 -18.61 1.09 -0.99
C ARG A 38 -17.69 2.29 -0.80
N ASP A 39 -17.09 2.43 0.37
CA ASP A 39 -16.17 3.52 0.65
C ASP A 39 -14.81 3.34 -0.04
N GLU A 40 -14.32 2.11 -0.27
CA GLU A 40 -13.08 1.84 -1.03
C GLU A 40 -13.20 2.30 -2.49
N ALA A 41 -14.34 2.04 -3.14
CA ALA A 41 -14.61 2.55 -4.49
C ALA A 41 -14.60 4.08 -4.53
N ARG A 42 -15.16 4.74 -3.51
CA ARG A 42 -15.22 6.20 -3.42
C ARG A 42 -13.84 6.82 -3.23
N PHE A 43 -13.00 6.26 -2.36
CA PHE A 43 -11.63 6.74 -2.15
C PHE A 43 -10.76 6.51 -3.38
N THR A 44 -10.87 5.37 -4.04
CA THR A 44 -10.12 5.06 -5.27
C THR A 44 -10.48 6.03 -6.39
N GLN A 45 -11.77 6.30 -6.57
CA GLN A 45 -12.23 7.22 -7.61
C GLN A 45 -11.90 8.69 -7.31
N ALA A 46 -12.04 9.15 -6.06
CA ALA A 46 -11.63 10.51 -5.67
C ALA A 46 -10.11 10.70 -5.84
N SER A 47 -9.30 9.73 -5.41
CA SER A 47 -7.83 9.76 -5.59
C SER A 47 -7.46 9.82 -7.07
N ARG A 48 -8.16 9.06 -7.91
CA ARG A 48 -7.97 9.10 -9.36
C ARG A 48 -8.32 10.47 -9.94
N GLN A 49 -9.42 11.08 -9.49
CA GLN A 49 -9.82 12.43 -9.93
C GLN A 49 -8.83 13.51 -9.49
N MET A 50 -8.24 13.41 -8.28
CA MET A 50 -7.21 14.33 -7.79
C MET A 50 -5.92 14.25 -8.63
N VAL A 51 -5.52 13.03 -9.03
CA VAL A 51 -4.36 12.82 -9.91
C VAL A 51 -4.64 13.34 -11.33
N GLU A 52 -5.85 13.12 -11.85
CA GLU A 52 -6.25 13.59 -13.17
C GLU A 52 -6.43 15.12 -13.24
N SER A 53 -6.91 15.77 -12.17
CA SER A 53 -7.09 17.22 -12.10
C SER A 53 -5.83 17.99 -11.73
N GLY A 54 -4.85 17.32 -11.11
CA GLY A 54 -3.65 17.95 -10.55
C GLY A 54 -3.90 18.72 -9.24
N ASP A 55 -5.14 18.73 -8.75
CA ASP A 55 -5.50 19.33 -7.47
C ASP A 55 -5.50 18.26 -6.37
N LEU A 56 -4.37 18.17 -5.67
CA LEU A 56 -4.17 17.24 -4.56
C LEU A 56 -4.78 17.76 -3.25
N ILE A 57 -5.36 18.96 -3.25
CA ILE A 57 -5.91 19.63 -2.06
C ILE A 57 -7.44 19.53 -2.04
N ASP A 58 -8.09 19.60 -3.20
CA ASP A 58 -9.55 19.47 -3.31
C ASP A 58 -10.01 18.03 -3.58
N ILE A 59 -10.43 17.32 -2.53
CA ILE A 59 -11.02 15.98 -2.66
C ILE A 59 -12.46 16.10 -3.17
N ARG A 60 -12.61 15.95 -4.49
CA ARG A 60 -13.90 15.85 -5.15
C ARG A 60 -14.28 14.40 -5.42
N PHE A 61 -15.55 14.06 -5.26
CA PHE A 61 -16.09 12.78 -5.72
C PHE A 61 -17.23 13.09 -6.69
N GLN A 62 -16.97 12.93 -8.00
CA GLN A 62 -17.88 13.36 -9.06
C GLN A 62 -18.14 14.88 -8.97
N ASP A 63 -19.40 15.33 -8.91
CA ASP A 63 -19.74 16.76 -8.92
C ASP A 63 -19.81 17.40 -7.51
N GLU A 64 -19.70 16.62 -6.43
CA GLU A 64 -19.77 17.15 -5.05
C GLU A 64 -18.40 17.16 -4.35
N ALA A 65 -18.05 18.31 -3.77
CA ALA A 65 -16.87 18.47 -2.92
C ALA A 65 -17.07 17.74 -1.58
N ARG A 66 -16.27 16.69 -1.32
CA ARG A 66 -16.41 15.87 -0.11
C ARG A 66 -15.40 16.28 0.95
N HIS A 67 -15.66 17.40 1.63
CA HIS A 67 -14.90 17.87 2.80
C HIS A 67 -15.15 17.05 4.10
N LYS A 68 -15.62 15.80 4.00
CA LYS A 68 -15.97 14.97 5.19
C LYS A 68 -14.76 14.36 5.90
N LYS A 69 -13.58 14.32 5.28
CA LYS A 69 -12.32 13.91 5.91
C LYS A 69 -11.15 14.73 5.37
N PRO A 70 -10.19 15.14 6.22
CA PRO A 70 -8.95 15.76 5.76
C PRO A 70 -8.12 14.79 4.92
N ILE A 71 -7.25 15.33 4.08
CA ILE A 71 -6.30 14.57 3.28
C ILE A 71 -5.41 13.73 4.20
N GLY A 72 -5.34 12.41 3.92
CA GLY A 72 -4.38 11.52 4.56
C GLY A 72 -4.87 10.67 5.73
N ILE A 73 -6.19 10.47 5.92
CA ILE A 73 -6.73 9.52 6.92
C ILE A 73 -7.87 8.64 6.43
#